data_AF-A0A5C1QI43-F1
#
_entry.id   AF-A0A5C1QI43-F1
#
_cell.length_a   1.000
_cell.length_b   1.000
_cell.length_c   1.000
_cell.angle_alpha   90.00
_cell.angle_beta   90.00
_cell.angle_gamma   90.00
#
_symmetry.space_group_name_H-M   'P 1'
#
loop_
_entity.id
_entity.type
_entity.pdbx_description
1 polymer ?
#
loop_
_entity_poly.entity_id
_entity_poly.type
_entity_poly.pdbx_seq_one_letter_code
_entity_poly.pdbx_strand_id
1 'polypeptide(L)'
;MIEVICITEDSYLTYLKVSGHASKDRNNTIICSAVSCLTRTVCEITTRLKGVSSKCSAPNPGDVLLTIERVNENIKDRFCGITDYLLIGIIGVVRDYPDSVTLKINNKEWYDGSQKRWW
;
A
#
# COMPACT_ATOMS: atom_id res chain seq x y z
N MET A 1 -4.61 -0.38 -15.96
CA MET A 1 -3.32 -0.36 -15.25
C MET A 1 -3.52 0.32 -13.91
N ILE A 2 -3.13 -0.33 -12.83
CA ILE A 2 -3.18 0.19 -11.47
C ILE A 2 -1.83 0.83 -11.16
N GLU A 3 -1.85 2.05 -10.62
CA GLU A 3 -0.64 2.71 -10.11
C GLU A 3 -0.72 2.75 -8.58
N VAL A 4 0.36 2.32 -7.93
CA VAL A 4 0.55 2.40 -6.47
C VAL A 4 1.79 3.24 -6.20
N ILE A 5 1.64 4.28 -5.39
CA ILE A 5 2.72 5.14 -4.92
C ILE A 5 2.78 5.05 -3.41
N CYS A 6 3.93 4.65 -2.89
CA CYS A 6 4.22 4.61 -1.47
C CYS A 6 5.38 5.54 -1.15
N ILE A 7 5.22 6.38 -0.14
CA ILE A 7 6.28 7.18 0.45
C ILE A 7 6.51 6.67 1.86
N THR A 8 7.78 6.43 2.19
CA THR A 8 8.22 5.97 3.50
C THR A 8 9.26 6.91 4.08
N GLU A 9 9.25 7.04 5.41
CA GLU A 9 10.25 7.73 6.23
C GLU A 9 10.56 6.82 7.44
N ASP A 10 11.82 6.75 7.88
CA ASP A 10 12.24 5.88 9.00
C ASP A 10 11.66 4.45 8.95
N SER A 11 11.60 3.84 7.76
CA SER A 11 11.04 2.50 7.50
C SER A 11 9.53 2.34 7.73
N TYR A 12 8.76 3.43 7.84
CA TYR A 12 7.29 3.35 7.88
C TYR A 12 6.62 4.23 6.82
N LEU A 13 5.40 3.84 6.43
CA LEU A 13 4.59 4.53 5.43
C LEU A 13 4.17 5.92 5.92
N THR A 14 4.47 6.97 5.17
CA THR A 14 3.93 8.32 5.41
C THR A 14 2.82 8.68 4.43
N TYR A 15 2.84 8.09 3.24
CA TYR A 15 1.84 8.35 2.22
C TYR A 15 1.63 7.13 1.31
N LEU A 16 0.37 6.88 0.96
CA LEU A 16 -0.05 5.92 -0.04
C LEU A 16 -1.06 6.57 -0.99
N LYS A 17 -0.85 6.36 -2.29
CA LYS A 17 -1.83 6.64 -3.33
C LYS A 17 -2.01 5.41 -4.20
N VAL A 18 -3.27 5.07 -4.47
CA VAL A 18 -3.64 4.04 -5.44
C VAL A 18 -4.58 4.65 -6.45
N SER A 19 -4.32 4.44 -7.73
CA SER A 19 -5.15 4.92 -8.83
C SER A 19 -5.40 3.82 -9.86
N GLY A 20 -6.54 3.88 -10.54
CA GLY A 20 -6.87 2.96 -11.64
C GLY A 20 -7.42 1.59 -11.23
N HIS A 21 -7.76 1.38 -9.96
CA HIS A 21 -8.28 0.10 -9.44
C HIS A 21 -9.81 -0.08 -9.60
N ALA A 22 -10.52 0.90 -10.19
CA ALA A 22 -11.95 0.79 -10.52
C ALA A 22 -12.21 0.46 -12.01
N SER A 23 -11.27 -0.24 -12.65
CA SER A 23 -11.43 -0.70 -14.02
C SER A 23 -12.70 -1.56 -14.19
N LYS A 24 -13.48 -1.30 -15.25
CA LYS A 24 -14.65 -2.13 -15.64
C LYS A 24 -14.24 -3.42 -16.37
N ASP A 25 -12.95 -3.62 -16.60
CA ASP A 25 -12.43 -4.82 -17.26
C ASP A 25 -12.48 -6.01 -16.29
N ARG A 26 -13.27 -7.03 -16.64
CA ARG A 26 -13.42 -8.26 -15.85
C ARG A 26 -12.08 -8.97 -15.65
N ASN A 27 -11.16 -8.90 -16.61
CA ASN A 27 -9.85 -9.55 -16.51
C ASN A 27 -8.96 -8.90 -15.42
N ASN A 28 -9.21 -7.63 -15.10
CA ASN A 28 -8.52 -6.91 -14.04
C ASN A 28 -9.18 -7.06 -12.66
N THR A 29 -10.33 -7.74 -12.56
CA THR A 29 -11.12 -7.78 -11.32
C THR A 29 -10.35 -8.43 -10.17
N ILE A 30 -9.63 -9.53 -10.43
CA ILE A 30 -8.82 -10.23 -9.40
C ILE A 30 -7.70 -9.30 -8.87
N ILE A 31 -7.03 -8.59 -9.77
CA ILE A 31 -5.90 -7.71 -9.45
C ILE A 31 -6.41 -6.48 -8.69
N CYS A 32 -7.50 -5.87 -9.15
CA CYS A 32 -8.18 -4.78 -8.46
C CYS A 32 -8.62 -5.21 -7.05
N SER A 33 -9.18 -6.41 -6.88
CA SER A 33 -9.58 -6.95 -5.58
C SER A 33 -8.38 -7.16 -4.65
N ALA A 34 -7.26 -7.70 -5.16
CA ALA A 34 -6.06 -7.90 -4.37
C ALA A 34 -5.48 -6.56 -3.85
N VAL A 35 -5.29 -5.58 -4.74
CA VAL A 35 -4.81 -4.24 -4.35
C VAL A 35 -5.80 -3.54 -3.41
N SER A 36 -7.11 -3.63 -3.68
CA SER A 36 -8.13 -3.02 -2.83
C SER A 36 -8.16 -3.64 -1.44
N CYS A 37 -8.00 -4.96 -1.32
CA CYS A 37 -7.98 -5.64 -0.04
C CYS A 37 -6.79 -5.16 0.81
N LEU A 38 -5.57 -5.20 0.27
CA LEU A 38 -4.37 -4.76 0.97
C LEU A 38 -4.46 -3.30 1.44
N THR A 39 -4.85 -2.42 0.53
CA THR A 39 -4.86 -0.97 0.77
C THR A 39 -5.98 -0.56 1.73
N ARG A 40 -7.16 -1.15 1.58
CA ARG A 40 -8.28 -0.94 2.51
C ARG A 40 -7.96 -1.46 3.90
N THR A 41 -7.34 -2.63 4.03
CA THR A 41 -6.91 -3.15 5.33
C THR A 41 -5.97 -2.18 6.03
N VAL A 42 -4.98 -1.61 5.32
CA VAL A 42 -4.08 -0.62 5.92
C VAL A 42 -4.83 0.66 6.30
N CYS A 43 -5.70 1.21 5.46
CA CYS A 43 -6.53 2.37 5.83
C CYS A 43 -7.40 2.10 7.07
N GLU A 44 -8.02 0.91 7.16
CA GLU A 44 -8.84 0.55 8.32
C GLU A 44 -8.00 0.38 9.60
N ILE A 45 -6.79 -0.18 9.49
CA ILE A 45 -5.85 -0.26 10.61
C ILE A 45 -5.43 1.15 11.04
N THR A 46 -4.96 2.01 10.13
CA THR A 46 -4.39 3.33 10.49
C THR A 46 -5.44 4.28 11.07
N THR A 47 -6.70 4.12 10.70
CA THR A 47 -7.82 4.94 11.24
C THR A 47 -8.32 4.46 12.60
N ARG A 48 -8.04 3.20 12.98
CA ARG A 48 -8.48 2.59 14.25
C ARG A 48 -7.35 2.40 15.25
N LEU A 49 -6.09 2.42 14.80
CA LEU A 49 -4.93 2.16 15.64
C LEU A 49 -4.64 3.36 16.54
N LYS A 50 -4.82 3.17 17.86
CA LYS A 50 -4.43 4.17 18.86
C LYS A 50 -2.93 4.50 18.73
N GLY A 51 -2.60 5.79 18.72
CA GLY A 51 -1.24 6.27 18.55
C GLY A 51 -0.87 6.60 17.11
N VAL A 52 -1.76 6.41 16.14
CA VAL A 52 -1.63 6.89 14.76
C VAL A 52 -2.65 8.00 14.50
N SER A 53 -2.20 9.11 13.91
CA SER A 53 -3.08 10.10 13.25
C SER A 53 -2.95 9.91 11.75
N SER A 54 -4.05 9.65 11.07
CA SER A 54 -4.06 9.46 9.62
C SER A 54 -5.31 10.04 8.98
N LYS A 55 -5.20 10.36 7.69
CA LYS A 55 -6.31 10.76 6.81
C LYS A 55 -6.38 9.77 5.66
N CYS A 56 -7.48 9.04 5.55
CA CYS A 56 -7.76 8.19 4.39
C CYS A 56 -8.98 8.75 3.64
N SER A 57 -8.89 8.85 2.32
CA SER A 57 -9.98 9.31 1.46
C SER A 57 -9.98 8.58 0.11
N ALA A 58 -11.13 8.59 -0.56
CA ALA A 58 -11.31 8.08 -1.92
C ALA A 58 -11.91 9.20 -2.78
N PRO A 59 -11.08 10.14 -3.27
CA PRO A 59 -11.58 11.38 -3.88
C PRO A 59 -12.34 11.14 -5.18
N ASN A 60 -11.97 10.09 -5.93
CA ASN A 60 -12.65 9.67 -7.15
C ASN A 60 -12.85 8.14 -7.13
N PRO A 61 -13.79 7.61 -7.93
CA PRO A 61 -13.88 6.18 -8.16
C PRO A 61 -12.55 5.62 -8.67
N GLY A 62 -12.00 4.63 -7.97
CA GLY A 62 -10.72 4.01 -8.34
C GLY A 62 -9.48 4.76 -7.83
N ASP A 63 -9.66 5.76 -6.97
CA ASP A 63 -8.60 6.42 -6.24
C ASP A 63 -8.70 6.15 -4.74
N VAL A 64 -7.56 5.88 -4.09
CA VAL A 64 -7.40 5.86 -2.63
C VAL A 64 -6.20 6.72 -2.28
N LEU A 65 -6.36 7.55 -1.26
CA LEU A 65 -5.31 8.39 -0.69
C LEU A 65 -5.24 8.14 0.82
N LEU A 66 -4.04 7.88 1.32
CA LEU A 66 -3.76 7.76 2.74
C LEU A 66 -2.54 8.62 3.08
N THR A 67 -2.69 9.50 4.06
CA THR A 67 -1.61 10.29 4.63
C THR A 67 -1.50 9.98 6.12
N ILE A 68 -0.29 9.70 6.58
CA ILE A 68 0.03 9.52 7.99
C ILE A 68 0.60 10.84 8.51
N GLU A 69 -0.10 11.43 9.47
CA GLU A 69 0.28 12.74 10.03
C GLU A 69 1.17 12.59 11.25
N ARG A 70 0.96 11.52 12.03
CA ARG A 70 1.73 11.24 13.25
C ARG A 70 1.67 9.76 13.60
N VAL A 71 2.81 9.24 14.05
CA VAL A 71 2.93 7.93 14.70
C VAL A 71 3.60 8.14 16.05
N ASN A 72 3.01 7.63 17.13
CA ASN A 72 3.65 7.68 18.43
C ASN A 72 4.80 6.69 18.53
N GLU A 73 5.88 7.09 19.22
CA GLU A 73 7.11 6.30 19.32
C GLU A 73 6.87 4.88 19.85
N ASN A 74 5.98 4.74 20.84
CA ASN A 74 5.68 3.45 21.47
C ASN A 74 4.94 2.44 20.57
N ILE A 75 4.52 2.83 19.37
CA ILE A 75 3.89 1.95 18.38
C ILE A 75 4.65 1.90 17.05
N LYS A 76 5.82 2.56 16.95
CA LYS A 76 6.56 2.72 15.70
C LYS A 76 6.88 1.37 15.06
N ASP A 77 7.41 0.41 15.83
CA ASP A 77 7.71 -0.95 15.34
C ASP A 77 6.47 -1.68 14.78
N ARG A 78 5.34 -1.56 15.48
CA ARG A 78 4.07 -2.13 15.00
C ARG A 78 3.65 -1.48 13.69
N PHE A 79 3.87 -0.18 13.53
CA PHE A 79 3.53 0.56 12.32
C PHE A 79 4.49 0.25 11.16
N CYS A 80 5.77 0.00 11.43
CA CYS A 80 6.71 -0.57 10.47
C CYS A 80 6.19 -1.93 9.97
N GLY A 81 5.77 -2.84 10.86
CA GLY A 81 5.20 -4.12 10.44
C GLY A 81 3.94 -4.01 9.56
N ILE A 82 3.10 -2.98 9.78
CA ILE A 82 1.95 -2.68 8.91
C ILE A 82 2.41 -2.18 7.54
N THR A 83 3.48 -1.38 7.51
CA THR A 83 4.13 -0.91 6.28
C THR A 83 4.70 -2.10 5.51
N ASP A 84 5.39 -3.01 6.19
CA ASP A 84 5.95 -4.22 5.62
C ASP A 84 4.88 -5.09 4.96
N TYR A 85 3.78 -5.33 5.68
CA TYR A 85 2.62 -6.06 5.17
C TYR A 85 2.10 -5.48 3.84
N LEU A 86 1.90 -4.16 3.78
CA LEU A 86 1.40 -3.50 2.57
C LEU A 86 2.40 -3.64 1.42
N LEU A 87 3.67 -3.28 1.67
CA LEU A 87 4.67 -3.23 0.62
C LEU A 87 4.98 -4.62 0.08
N ILE A 88 5.19 -5.62 0.94
CA ILE A 88 5.38 -7.03 0.52
C ILE A 88 4.16 -7.52 -0.26
N GLY A 89 2.95 -7.21 0.20
CA GLY A 89 1.72 -7.57 -0.49
C GLY A 89 1.65 -7.01 -1.91
N ILE A 90 1.88 -5.70 -2.06
CA ILE A 90 1.84 -5.04 -3.38
C ILE A 90 2.99 -5.49 -4.27
N ILE A 91 4.20 -5.68 -3.74
CA ILE A 91 5.35 -6.24 -4.47
C ILE A 91 5.01 -7.64 -5.01
N GLY A 92 4.34 -8.48 -4.22
CA GLY A 92 3.85 -9.78 -4.67
C GLY A 92 2.89 -9.66 -5.85
N VAL A 93 1.92 -8.73 -5.78
CA VAL A 93 0.99 -8.47 -6.89
C VAL A 93 1.73 -7.98 -8.15
N VAL A 94 2.70 -7.07 -8.01
CA VAL A 94 3.49 -6.57 -9.15
C VAL A 94 4.32 -7.69 -9.77
N ARG A 95 4.93 -8.57 -8.96
CA ARG A 95 5.68 -9.74 -9.46
C ARG A 95 4.78 -10.67 -10.26
N ASP A 96 3.55 -10.91 -9.80
CA ASP A 96 2.66 -11.89 -10.41
C ASP A 96 1.86 -11.29 -11.58
N TYR A 97 1.71 -9.95 -11.63
CA TYR A 97 0.98 -9.21 -12.67
C TYR A 97 1.71 -7.92 -13.10
N PRO A 98 2.94 -8.01 -13.64
CA PRO A 98 3.81 -6.85 -13.89
C PRO A 98 3.25 -5.85 -14.90
N ASP A 99 2.46 -6.32 -15.88
CA ASP A 99 1.85 -5.44 -16.90
C ASP A 99 0.59 -4.72 -16.39
N SER A 100 0.08 -5.12 -15.23
CA SER A 100 -1.19 -4.62 -14.69
C SER A 100 -1.02 -3.65 -13.54
N VAL A 101 0.07 -3.76 -12.77
CA VAL A 101 0.34 -2.93 -11.60
C VAL A 101 1.74 -2.33 -11.66
N THR A 102 1.82 -1.01 -11.50
CA THR A 102 3.08 -0.29 -11.29
C THR A 102 3.20 0.15 -9.85
N LEU A 103 4.36 -0.08 -9.23
CA LEU A 103 4.67 0.36 -7.88
C LEU A 103 5.84 1.35 -7.90
N LYS A 104 5.67 2.50 -7.24
CA LYS A 104 6.71 3.50 -7.00
C LYS A 104 6.93 3.66 -5.50
N ILE A 105 8.18 3.51 -5.05
CA ILE A 105 8.59 3.69 -3.65
C ILE A 105 9.73 4.72 -3.63
N ASN A 106 9.64 5.73 -2.76
CA ASN A 106 10.65 6.80 -2.65
C ASN A 106 11.95 6.36 -1.96
N ASN A 107 11.90 5.37 -1.08
CA ASN A 107 13.07 4.84 -0.40
C ASN A 107 13.26 3.36 -0.74
N LYS A 108 14.43 3.02 -1.30
CA LYS A 108 14.81 1.64 -1.64
C LYS A 108 15.58 0.95 -0.52
N GLU A 109 15.95 1.64 0.56
CA GLU A 109 16.73 1.03 1.66
C GLU A 109 15.99 -0.11 2.33
N TRP A 110 14.66 -0.09 2.32
CA TRP A 110 13.81 -1.11 2.93
C TRP A 110 13.61 -2.36 2.05
N TYR A 111 13.92 -2.32 0.75
CA TYR A 111 13.67 -3.43 -0.18
C TYR A 111 14.84 -3.65 -1.15
N ASP A 112 15.49 -4.80 -1.04
CA ASP A 112 16.65 -5.20 -1.86
C ASP A 112 16.31 -5.50 -3.34
N GLY A 113 15.05 -5.35 -3.74
CA GLY A 113 14.58 -5.70 -5.08
C GLY A 113 14.26 -7.19 -5.26
N SER A 114 14.46 -8.03 -4.23
CA SER A 114 14.32 -9.47 -4.38
C SER A 114 12.86 -9.91 -4.53
N GLN A 115 12.55 -10.49 -5.69
CA GLN A 115 11.22 -11.04 -6.00
C GLN A 115 11.13 -12.54 -5.66
N LYS A 116 11.73 -12.96 -4.53
CA LYS A 116 11.76 -14.38 -4.14
C LYS A 116 10.33 -14.92 -4.00
N ARG A 117 10.07 -16.08 -4.61
CA ARG A 117 8.82 -16.84 -4.47
C ARG A 117 9.03 -17.95 -3.45
N TRP A 118 8.02 -18.17 -2.62
CA TRP A 118 8.01 -19.22 -1.59
C TRP A 118 7.01 -20.35 -1.94
N TRP A 119 6.38 -20.27 -3.12
CA TRP A 119 5.53 -21.29 -3.76
C TRP A 119 5.52 -21.09 -5.28
#